data_AF-A0A1S2KBR7-F1
#
_entry.id   AF-A0A1S2KBR7-F1
#
_cell.length_a   1.000
_cell.length_b   1.000
_cell.length_c   1.000
_cell.angle_alpha   90.00
_cell.angle_beta   90.00
_cell.angle_gamma   90.00
#
_symmetry.space_group_name_H-M   'P 1'
#
loop_
_entity.id
_entity.type
_entity.pdbx_description
1 polymer ?
#
loop_
_entity_poly.entity_id
_entity_poly.type
_entity_poly.pdbx_seq_one_letter_code
_entity_poly.pdbx_strand_id
1 'polypeptide(L)'
;MVVTVAAVVATHNLAIGVVLGSITAMVIFAKRVAHFAQVTGVVDPDGNQVVYAVTGELFFASSNDLVGQFDCKDDPDDVVIDLTDAHIWDASSVAALDAIENKYAQRGKKVTIVGLNKPSADMHDKLAGQLTVGH
;
A
#
# COMPACT_ATOMS: atom_id res chain seq x y z
N MET A 1 22.33 -17.36 -3.63
CA MET A 1 23.46 -18.28 -3.92
C MET A 1 23.03 -19.53 -4.65
N VAL A 2 21.96 -20.22 -4.24
CA VAL A 2 21.47 -21.43 -4.95
C VAL A 2 21.14 -21.14 -6.42
N VAL A 3 20.39 -20.07 -6.70
CA VAL A 3 20.03 -19.67 -8.09
C VAL A 3 21.28 -19.41 -8.93
N THR A 4 22.26 -18.72 -8.34
CA THR A 4 23.55 -18.38 -8.96
C THR A 4 24.30 -19.66 -9.35
N VAL A 5 24.49 -20.58 -8.40
CA VAL A 5 25.22 -21.84 -8.60
C VAL A 5 24.49 -22.75 -9.60
N ALA A 6 23.17 -22.89 -9.48
CA ALA A 6 22.38 -23.71 -10.40
C ALA A 6 22.48 -23.21 -11.85
N ALA A 7 22.41 -21.90 -12.05
CA ALA A 7 22.56 -21.28 -13.36
C ALA A 7 23.97 -21.49 -13.95
N VAL A 8 25.03 -21.32 -13.16
CA VAL A 8 26.41 -21.59 -13.63
C VAL A 8 26.59 -23.06 -13.99
N VAL A 9 26.11 -24.00 -13.17
CA VAL A 9 26.27 -25.44 -13.44
C VAL A 9 25.48 -25.87 -14.67
N ALA A 10 24.26 -25.36 -14.87
CA ALA A 10 23.45 -25.70 -16.03
C ALA A 10 24.01 -25.10 -17.34
N THR A 11 24.49 -23.86 -17.30
CA THR A 11 24.91 -23.12 -18.51
C THR A 11 26.42 -23.13 -18.75
N HIS A 12 27.21 -23.62 -17.78
CA HIS A 12 28.67 -23.53 -17.75
C HIS A 12 29.20 -22.09 -17.91
N ASN A 13 28.36 -21.10 -17.60
CA ASN A 13 28.66 -19.70 -17.83
C ASN A 13 28.49 -18.89 -16.54
N LEU A 14 29.62 -18.40 -16.01
CA LEU A 14 29.66 -17.60 -14.80
C LEU A 14 28.85 -16.30 -14.94
N ALA A 15 28.88 -15.66 -16.11
CA ALA A 15 28.19 -14.39 -16.32
C ALA A 15 26.67 -14.53 -16.19
N ILE A 16 26.09 -15.62 -16.72
CA ILE A 16 24.66 -15.91 -16.59
C ILE A 16 24.28 -16.12 -15.12
N GLY A 17 25.12 -16.87 -14.38
CA GLY A 17 24.94 -17.05 -12.95
C GLY A 17 24.93 -15.74 -12.18
N VAL A 18 25.89 -14.85 -12.45
CA VAL A 18 25.98 -13.54 -11.80
C VAL A 18 24.75 -12.69 -12.09
N VAL A 19 24.30 -12.61 -13.36
CA VAL A 19 23.12 -11.83 -13.72
C VAL A 19 21.87 -12.34 -13.00
N LEU A 20 21.60 -13.64 -13.05
CA LEU A 20 20.43 -14.23 -12.39
C LEU A 20 20.51 -14.11 -10.86
N GLY A 21 21.70 -14.26 -10.30
CA GLY A 21 21.95 -14.04 -8.87
C GLY A 21 21.66 -12.62 -8.43
N SER A 22 22.13 -11.63 -9.19
CA SER A 22 21.91 -10.21 -8.91
C SER A 22 20.44 -9.83 -9.04
N ILE A 23 19.73 -10.29 -10.09
CA ILE A 23 18.29 -10.06 -10.24
C ILE A 23 17.53 -10.66 -9.05
N THR A 24 17.85 -11.90 -8.67
CA THR A 24 17.21 -12.56 -7.53
C THR A 24 17.48 -11.80 -6.23
N ALA A 25 18.71 -11.32 -6.03
CA ALA A 25 19.08 -10.52 -4.86
C ALA A 25 18.32 -9.20 -4.81
N MET A 26 18.17 -8.50 -5.95
CA MET A 26 17.38 -7.27 -6.04
C MET A 26 15.91 -7.53 -5.67
N VAL A 27 15.30 -8.61 -6.18
CA VAL A 27 13.91 -8.96 -5.87
C VAL A 27 13.73 -9.27 -4.38
N ILE A 28 14.63 -10.05 -3.78
CA ILE A 28 14.56 -10.37 -2.35
C ILE A 28 14.81 -9.12 -1.51
N PHE A 29 15.75 -8.26 -1.92
CA PHE A 29 16.03 -7.00 -1.26
C PHE A 29 14.83 -6.06 -1.30
N ALA A 30 14.20 -5.90 -2.46
CA ALA A 30 12.97 -5.13 -2.62
C ALA A 30 11.87 -5.67 -1.70
N LYS A 31 11.69 -7.00 -1.64
CA LYS A 31 10.74 -7.64 -0.69
C LYS A 31 11.09 -7.43 0.78
N ARG A 32 12.37 -7.28 1.12
CA ARG A 32 12.83 -7.11 2.51
C ARG A 32 12.77 -5.66 2.98
N VAL A 33 13.01 -4.71 2.08
CA VAL A 33 12.96 -3.26 2.35
C VAL A 33 11.56 -2.69 2.12
N ALA A 34 10.70 -3.41 1.40
CA ALA A 34 9.25 -3.19 1.46
C ALA A 34 8.77 -3.49 2.89
N HIS A 35 8.89 -2.50 3.76
CA HIS A 35 8.10 -2.44 4.97
C HIS A 35 6.64 -2.30 4.52
N PHE A 36 5.96 -3.45 4.43
CA PHE A 36 4.56 -3.50 4.05
C PHE A 36 3.75 -2.55 4.94
N ALA A 37 2.92 -1.71 4.30
CA ALA A 37 1.89 -0.98 5.01
C ALA A 37 1.02 -2.00 5.74
N GLN A 38 1.05 -1.96 7.07
CA GLN A 38 0.19 -2.81 7.89
C GLN A 38 -1.08 -2.05 8.22
N VAL A 39 -2.22 -2.68 7.93
CA VAL A 39 -3.53 -2.18 8.28
C VAL A 39 -4.02 -2.97 9.49
N THR A 40 -4.20 -2.28 10.62
CA THR A 40 -4.81 -2.87 11.82
C THR A 40 -6.19 -2.26 12.01
N GLY A 41 -7.23 -3.07 11.86
CA GLY A 41 -8.61 -2.66 12.10
C GLY A 41 -9.04 -2.94 13.54
N VAL A 42 -9.55 -1.93 14.22
CA VAL A 42 -10.21 -2.05 15.53
C VAL A 42 -11.63 -1.54 15.39
N VAL A 43 -12.60 -2.41 15.66
CA VAL A 43 -14.02 -2.03 15.70
C VAL A 43 -14.31 -1.40 17.06
N ASP A 44 -15.04 -0.29 17.05
CA ASP A 44 -15.53 0.38 18.25
C ASP A 44 -16.35 -0.63 19.11
N PRO A 45 -16.23 -0.63 20.44
CA PRO A 45 -17.10 -1.40 21.34
C PRO A 45 -18.61 -1.28 21.04
N ASP A 46 -19.07 -0.16 20.47
CA ASP A 46 -20.47 0.03 20.07
C ASP A 46 -20.81 -0.56 18.67
N GLY A 47 -19.82 -1.09 17.94
CA GLY A 47 -19.99 -1.76 16.64
C GLY A 47 -20.36 -0.83 15.48
N ASN A 48 -20.45 0.47 15.74
CA ASN A 48 -20.99 1.47 14.81
C ASN A 48 -19.90 2.20 14.02
N GLN A 49 -18.63 1.97 14.35
CA GLN A 49 -17.47 2.57 13.71
C GLN A 49 -16.30 1.56 13.68
N VAL A 50 -15.51 1.58 12.62
CA VAL A 50 -14.23 0.86 12.54
C VAL A 50 -13.09 1.83 12.31
N VAL A 51 -12.01 1.68 13.07
CA VAL A 51 -10.78 2.48 12.93
C VAL A 51 -9.68 1.59 12.36
N TYR A 52 -9.24 1.92 11.16
CA TYR A 52 -8.11 1.30 10.49
C TYR A 52 -6.85 2.13 10.70
N ALA A 53 -5.99 1.68 11.61
CA ALA A 53 -4.65 2.26 11.78
C ALA A 53 -3.73 1.71 10.70
N VAL A 54 -3.27 2.58 9.81
CA VAL A 54 -2.28 2.27 8.77
C VAL A 54 -0.92 2.70 9.26
N THR A 55 0.04 1.79 9.24
CA THR A 55 1.42 2.06 9.67
C THR A 55 2.40 1.67 8.58
N GLY A 56 3.46 2.45 8.42
CA GLY A 56 4.56 2.18 7.49
C GLY A 56 4.59 3.07 6.24
N GLU A 57 5.34 2.62 5.24
CA GLU A 57 5.68 3.41 4.06
C GLU A 57 4.71 3.07 2.93
N LEU A 58 3.84 4.01 2.57
CA LEU A 58 2.93 3.89 1.42
C LEU A 58 3.70 4.26 0.15
N PHE A 59 4.05 3.24 -0.63
CA PHE A 59 4.69 3.34 -1.95
C PHE A 59 3.95 2.46 -2.97
N PHE A 60 4.24 2.62 -4.26
CA PHE A 60 3.64 1.92 -5.41
C PHE A 60 3.52 0.41 -5.24
N ALA A 61 4.48 -0.21 -4.54
CA ALA A 61 4.46 -1.63 -4.23
C ALA A 61 3.41 -2.03 -3.19
N SER A 62 3.08 -1.17 -2.22
CA SER A 62 2.07 -1.42 -1.17
C SER A 62 0.67 -0.96 -1.53
N SER A 63 0.52 -0.02 -2.48
CA SER A 63 -0.77 0.57 -2.87
C SER A 63 -1.79 -0.47 -3.36
N ASN A 64 -1.34 -1.49 -4.09
CA ASN A 64 -2.23 -2.53 -4.61
C ASN A 64 -2.67 -3.53 -3.51
N ASP A 65 -1.78 -3.82 -2.55
CA ASP A 65 -2.12 -4.67 -1.41
C ASP A 65 -3.00 -3.93 -0.39
N LEU A 66 -2.89 -2.60 -0.31
CA LEU A 66 -3.69 -1.77 0.59
C LEU A 66 -5.19 -1.90 0.29
N VAL A 67 -5.59 -1.78 -0.99
CA VAL A 67 -7.01 -1.88 -1.42
C VAL A 67 -7.64 -3.25 -1.10
N GLY A 68 -6.83 -4.30 -1.04
CA GLY A 68 -7.25 -5.67 -0.72
C GLY A 68 -7.40 -5.95 0.77
N GLN A 69 -6.81 -5.13 1.65
CA GLN A 69 -6.85 -5.31 3.10
C GLN A 69 -8.12 -4.71 3.76
N PHE A 70 -8.89 -3.91 3.04
CA PHE A 70 -10.14 -3.32 3.53
C PHE A 70 -11.35 -4.19 3.22
N ASP A 71 -12.08 -4.61 4.26
CA ASP A 71 -13.33 -5.36 4.11
C ASP A 71 -14.53 -4.42 3.94
N CYS A 72 -14.63 -3.86 2.74
CA CYS A 72 -15.71 -2.94 2.44
C CYS A 72 -17.12 -3.58 2.50
N LYS A 73 -17.26 -4.92 2.59
CA LYS A 73 -18.57 -5.57 2.69
C LYS A 73 -19.08 -5.56 4.12
N ASP A 74 -18.27 -6.05 5.05
CA ASP A 74 -18.71 -6.29 6.43
C ASP A 74 -18.44 -5.11 7.39
N ASP A 75 -17.77 -4.05 6.91
CA ASP A 75 -17.54 -2.84 7.72
C ASP A 75 -18.82 -2.06 8.08
N PRO A 76 -18.85 -1.37 9.24
CA PRO A 76 -19.94 -0.46 9.61
C PRO A 76 -20.01 0.79 8.71
N ASP A 77 -21.09 1.57 8.89
CA ASP A 77 -21.38 2.75 8.06
C ASP A 77 -20.37 3.89 8.22
N ASP A 78 -19.62 3.91 9.32
CA ASP A 78 -18.58 4.91 9.60
C ASP A 78 -17.20 4.23 9.68
N VAL A 79 -16.31 4.62 8.79
CA VAL A 79 -14.96 4.06 8.67
C VAL A 79 -13.93 5.18 8.84
N VAL A 80 -13.02 5.02 9.79
CA VAL A 80 -11.92 5.96 10.03
C VAL A 80 -10.62 5.33 9.58
N ILE A 81 -9.88 6.02 8.71
CA ILE A 81 -8.54 5.60 8.27
C ILE A 81 -7.53 6.52 8.97
N ASP A 82 -6.76 5.98 9.91
CA ASP A 82 -5.71 6.70 10.61
C ASP A 82 -4.37 6.48 9.91
N LEU A 83 -3.81 7.56 9.36
CA LEU A 83 -2.53 7.62 8.67
C LEU A 83 -1.43 8.28 9.51
N THR A 84 -1.63 8.47 10.83
CA THR A 84 -0.67 9.17 11.72
C THR A 84 0.75 8.61 11.65
N ASP A 85 0.86 7.28 11.59
CA ASP A 85 2.13 6.55 11.50
C ASP A 85 2.43 6.04 10.09
N ALA A 86 1.75 6.60 9.08
CA ALA A 86 1.95 6.28 7.67
C ALA A 86 2.57 7.46 6.90
N HIS A 87 3.47 7.15 5.97
CA HIS A 87 4.09 8.14 5.09
C HIS A 87 3.73 7.86 3.64
N ILE A 88 3.14 8.84 2.96
CA ILE A 88 2.81 8.79 1.54
C ILE A 88 4.02 9.28 0.74
N TRP A 89 4.56 8.44 -0.14
CA TRP A 89 5.77 8.75 -0.90
C TRP A 89 5.56 8.92 -2.41
N ASP A 90 4.41 8.52 -2.94
CA ASP A 90 4.11 8.66 -4.37
C ASP A 90 2.62 8.88 -4.68
N ALA A 91 2.37 9.32 -5.92
CA ALA A 91 1.03 9.58 -6.43
C ALA A 91 0.16 8.33 -6.55
N SER A 92 0.76 7.13 -6.67
CA SER A 92 -0.02 5.89 -6.77
C SER A 92 -0.63 5.47 -5.45
N SER A 93 0.00 5.84 -4.34
CA SER A 93 -0.52 5.66 -2.98
C SER A 93 -1.72 6.57 -2.72
N VAL A 94 -1.67 7.80 -3.24
CA VAL A 94 -2.82 8.73 -3.24
C VAL A 94 -3.97 8.15 -4.07
N ALA A 95 -3.69 7.69 -5.29
CA ALA A 95 -4.71 7.07 -6.14
C ALA A 95 -5.35 5.82 -5.51
N ALA A 96 -4.60 5.04 -4.71
CA ALA A 96 -5.14 3.91 -3.99
C ALA A 96 -6.07 4.34 -2.83
N LEU A 97 -5.74 5.41 -2.10
CA LEU A 97 -6.62 5.99 -1.09
C LEU A 97 -7.92 6.51 -1.72
N ASP A 98 -7.83 7.26 -2.83
CA ASP A 98 -9.00 7.72 -3.59
C ASP A 98 -9.87 6.55 -4.06
N ALA A 99 -9.25 5.45 -4.51
CA ALA A 99 -9.98 4.25 -4.91
C ALA A 99 -10.71 3.58 -3.74
N ILE A 100 -10.10 3.57 -2.55
CA ILE A 100 -10.73 3.07 -1.32
C ILE A 100 -11.92 3.95 -0.94
N GLU A 101 -11.74 5.27 -0.86
CA GLU A 101 -12.83 6.20 -0.55
C GLU A 101 -14.01 6.05 -1.52
N ASN A 102 -13.74 6.00 -2.82
CA ASN A 102 -14.77 5.79 -3.83
C ASN A 102 -15.50 4.45 -3.66
N LYS A 103 -14.79 3.39 -3.29
CA LYS A 103 -15.36 2.04 -3.09
C LYS A 103 -16.25 1.96 -1.84
N TYR A 104 -15.97 2.75 -0.81
CA TYR A 104 -16.87 2.92 0.35
C TYR A 104 -18.04 3.86 0.03
N ALA A 105 -17.79 4.95 -0.69
CA ALA A 105 -18.83 5.90 -1.11
C ALA A 105 -19.88 5.25 -2.01
N GLN A 106 -19.47 4.38 -2.94
CA GLN A 106 -20.39 3.57 -3.76
C GLN A 106 -21.28 2.63 -2.93
N ARG A 107 -20.88 2.31 -1.70
CA ARG A 107 -21.67 1.51 -0.75
C ARG A 107 -22.44 2.37 0.26
N GLY A 108 -22.39 3.69 0.14
CA GLY A 108 -23.05 4.63 1.05
C GLY A 108 -22.37 4.74 2.42
N LYS A 109 -21.16 4.19 2.58
CA LYS A 109 -20.39 4.25 3.82
C LYS A 109 -19.56 5.52 3.86
N LYS A 110 -19.49 6.15 5.03
CA LYS A 110 -18.69 7.36 5.25
C LYS A 110 -17.26 6.97 5.60
N VAL A 111 -16.30 7.55 4.89
CA VAL A 111 -14.87 7.40 5.20
C VAL A 111 -14.34 8.72 5.72
N THR A 112 -13.57 8.67 6.80
CA THR A 112 -12.86 9.82 7.36
C THR A 112 -11.38 9.49 7.45
N ILE A 113 -10.53 10.24 6.74
CA ILE A 113 -9.07 10.11 6.86
C ILE A 113 -8.57 11.06 7.95
N VAL A 114 -7.78 10.55 8.88
CA VAL A 114 -7.15 11.30 9.97
C VAL A 114 -5.63 11.04 9.99
N GLY A 115 -4.86 11.91 10.62
CA GLY A 115 -3.43 11.64 10.86
C GLY A 115 -2.48 11.94 9.70
N LEU A 116 -2.92 12.57 8.61
CA LEU A 116 -1.99 13.00 7.55
C LEU A 116 -0.89 13.92 8.13
N ASN A 117 0.36 13.49 8.04
CA ASN A 117 1.51 14.34 8.38
C ASN A 117 1.51 15.61 7.48
N LYS A 118 2.10 16.73 7.93
CA LYS A 118 2.05 18.01 7.18
C LYS A 118 2.44 17.90 5.69
N PRO A 119 3.53 17.21 5.31
CA PRO A 119 3.86 16.96 3.89
C PRO A 119 2.81 16.13 3.12
N SER A 120 2.25 15.09 3.75
CA SER A 120 1.25 14.22 3.14
C SER A 120 -0.12 14.89 3.06
N ALA A 121 -0.47 15.74 4.03
CA ALA A 121 -1.66 16.60 3.97
C ALA A 121 -1.56 17.57 2.79
N ASP A 122 -0.42 18.25 2.61
CA ASP A 122 -0.18 19.14 1.47
C ASP A 122 -0.20 18.40 0.11
N MET A 123 0.25 17.14 0.07
CA MET A 123 0.22 16.32 -1.14
C MET A 123 -1.20 15.81 -1.46
N HIS A 124 -1.94 15.36 -0.45
CA HIS A 124 -3.33 14.95 -0.57
C HIS A 124 -4.20 16.11 -1.04
N ASP A 125 -4.10 17.28 -0.39
CA ASP A 125 -4.92 18.46 -0.72
C ASP A 125 -4.62 19.01 -2.13
N LYS A 126 -3.41 18.76 -2.66
CA LYS A 126 -3.03 19.15 -4.03
C LYS A 126 -3.46 18.17 -5.12
N LEU A 127 -3.55 16.87 -4.82
CA LEU A 127 -3.83 15.83 -5.82
C LEU A 127 -5.25 15.24 -5.73
N ALA A 128 -5.89 15.30 -4.56
CA ALA A 128 -7.25 14.84 -4.37
C ALA A 128 -8.19 15.62 -5.31
N GLY A 129 -8.93 14.88 -6.15
CA GLY A 129 -9.84 15.45 -7.14
C GLY A 129 -9.22 15.89 -8.48
N GLN A 130 -7.89 15.81 -8.66
CA GLN A 130 -7.25 16.06 -9.97
C GLN A 130 -6.95 14.77 -10.75
N LEU A 131 -6.83 13.62 -10.07
CA LEU A 131 -6.52 12.33 -10.70
C LEU A 131 -7.74 11.62 -11.31
N THR A 132 -8.95 12.10 -11.06
CA THR A 132 -10.19 11.64 -11.70
C THR A 132 -10.40 12.23 -13.11
N VAL A 133 -9.48 13.07 -13.61
CA VAL A 133 -9.53 13.60 -14.97
C VAL A 133 -8.49 12.91 -15.84
N GLY A 134 -8.77 11.67 -16.23
CA GLY A 134 -7.85 10.87 -17.03
C GLY A 134 -8.43 9.61 -17.67
N HIS A 135 -9.43 9.80 -18.55
CA HIS A 135 -10.02 8.87 -19.53
C HIS A 135 -10.80 7.64 -19.03
#